data_AF-A0A4S3IZI8-F1
#
_entry.id   AF-A0A4S3IZI8-F1
#
_cell.length_a   1.000
_cell.length_b   1.000
_cell.length_c   1.000
_cell.angle_alpha   90.00
_cell.angle_beta   90.00
_cell.angle_gamma   90.00
#
_symmetry.space_group_name_H-M   'P 1'
#
loop_
_entity.id
_entity.type
_entity.pdbx_description
1 polymer ?
#
loop_
_entity_poly.entity_id
_entity_poly.type
_entity_poly.pdbx_seq_one_letter_code
_entity_poly.pdbx_strand_id
1 'polypeptide(L)'
;MNLRFLGPACFVATVLATGGIYNQPKVESFVAIDMRVSIPINTTIPGGIVAKVPIVSGDLSGRFNGHLVQNISTSNEAMLPLTEGEHSESNGDLIFENDKGERIFASLRGLTSYANMALHGFGSALLKTDIEEFYWVNKEVFLVEWEGNFNTGLAQFELSTLTTGGRKDNQTIKAFEHPK
;
A
#
# COMPACT_ATOMS: atom_id res chain seq x y z
N MET A 1 52.12 3.58 -33.67
CA MET A 1 51.72 2.51 -32.74
C MET A 1 50.57 3.03 -31.90
N ASN A 2 49.40 2.40 -32.02
CA ASN A 2 48.19 2.72 -31.28
C ASN A 2 48.41 2.61 -29.77
N LEU A 3 47.78 3.49 -28.98
CA LEU A 3 46.88 3.05 -27.92
C LEU A 3 45.93 4.19 -27.53
N ARG A 4 44.64 3.97 -27.76
CA ARG A 4 43.53 4.77 -27.24
C ARG A 4 43.41 4.50 -25.75
N PHE A 5 43.27 5.55 -24.94
CA PHE A 5 42.60 5.45 -23.64
C PHE A 5 41.53 6.55 -23.57
N LEU A 6 40.31 6.19 -23.97
CA LEU A 6 39.12 6.78 -23.38
C LEU A 6 39.08 6.30 -21.92
N GLY A 7 39.45 7.17 -20.99
CA GLY A 7 39.18 7.00 -19.56
C GLY A 7 37.95 7.82 -19.18
N PRO A 8 37.03 7.30 -18.35
CA PRO A 8 35.70 7.86 -18.18
C PRO A 8 35.76 9.17 -17.39
N ALA A 9 35.58 10.30 -18.09
CA ALA A 9 35.35 11.62 -17.48
C ALA A 9 33.91 11.74 -16.92
N CYS A 10 33.43 10.71 -16.22
CA CYS A 10 32.04 10.63 -15.77
C CYS A 10 31.91 10.27 -14.28
N PHE A 11 32.80 10.76 -13.41
CA PHE A 11 32.59 10.63 -11.96
C PHE A 11 33.18 11.80 -11.17
N VAL A 12 33.11 13.04 -11.66
CA VAL A 12 33.30 14.20 -10.79
C VAL A 12 32.40 15.34 -11.26
N ALA A 13 31.13 15.28 -10.85
CA ALA A 13 30.34 16.49 -10.63
C ALA A 13 29.81 16.41 -9.20
N THR A 14 30.55 17.07 -8.34
CA THR A 14 30.27 17.42 -6.95
C THR A 14 28.81 17.81 -6.71
N VAL A 15 28.18 17.05 -5.81
CA VAL A 15 27.32 17.52 -4.69
C VAL A 15 27.08 19.04 -4.70
N LEU A 16 25.93 19.47 -5.25
CA LEU A 16 25.24 20.72 -4.96
C LEU A 16 23.79 20.68 -5.51
N ALA A 17 23.07 19.60 -5.22
CA ALA A 17 21.62 19.54 -5.36
C ALA A 17 21.08 18.56 -4.32
N THR A 18 20.68 19.08 -3.16
CA THR A 18 19.96 18.32 -2.12
C THR A 18 18.54 17.91 -2.57
N GLY A 19 18.08 18.35 -3.74
CA GLY A 19 16.89 17.83 -4.38
C GLY A 19 17.28 16.68 -5.31
N GLY A 20 17.02 15.44 -4.88
CA GLY A 20 17.28 14.21 -5.65
C GLY A 20 16.75 14.24 -7.09
N ILE A 21 16.93 13.17 -7.87
CA ILE A 21 16.52 13.13 -9.29
C ILE A 21 15.03 13.51 -9.46
N TYR A 22 14.22 13.22 -8.45
CA TYR A 22 12.80 13.54 -8.34
C TYR A 22 12.52 14.53 -7.19
N ASN A 23 11.45 15.29 -7.31
CA ASN A 23 10.79 15.96 -6.19
C ASN A 23 10.30 14.92 -5.17
N GLN A 24 10.29 15.29 -3.90
CA GLN A 24 9.71 14.44 -2.86
C GLN A 24 8.22 14.21 -3.17
N PRO A 25 7.74 12.95 -3.16
CA PRO A 25 6.32 12.69 -3.32
C PRO A 25 5.56 13.35 -2.17
N LYS A 26 4.47 14.04 -2.52
CA LYS A 26 3.48 14.50 -1.54
C LYS A 26 2.40 13.44 -1.43
N VAL A 27 2.00 13.14 -0.20
CA VAL A 27 0.93 12.20 0.11
C VAL A 27 -0.28 12.96 0.63
N GLU A 28 -1.46 12.53 0.22
CA GLU A 28 -2.73 12.97 0.81
C GLU A 28 -3.52 11.77 1.27
N SER A 29 -4.09 11.86 2.48
CA SER A 29 -5.02 10.87 3.02
C SER A 29 -6.21 10.71 2.09
N PHE A 30 -6.57 9.45 1.83
CA PHE A 30 -7.73 9.07 1.05
C PHE A 30 -8.79 8.41 1.92
N VAL A 31 -8.45 7.29 2.57
CA VAL A 31 -9.36 6.51 3.41
C VAL A 31 -8.59 5.94 4.60
N ALA A 32 -9.14 6.16 5.79
CA ALA A 32 -8.77 5.46 7.01
C ALA A 32 -9.73 4.29 7.25
N ILE A 33 -9.21 3.17 7.76
CA ILE A 33 -9.97 1.97 8.07
C ILE A 33 -9.71 1.60 9.53
N ASP A 34 -10.77 1.53 10.31
CA ASP A 34 -10.74 0.95 11.65
C ASP A 34 -11.40 -0.43 11.60
N MET A 35 -10.59 -1.50 11.60
CA MET A 35 -11.10 -2.86 11.46
C MET A 35 -10.86 -3.75 12.68
N ARG A 36 -11.74 -4.73 12.84
CA ARG A 36 -11.57 -5.82 13.79
C ARG A 36 -11.34 -7.12 13.04
N VAL A 37 -10.31 -7.84 13.46
CA VAL A 37 -9.97 -9.15 12.95
C VAL A 37 -10.20 -10.22 14.02
N SER A 38 -10.42 -11.45 13.58
CA SER A 38 -10.50 -12.61 14.45
C SER A 38 -9.19 -13.39 14.47
N ILE A 39 -9.18 -14.51 15.20
CA ILE A 39 -8.00 -15.37 15.34
C ILE A 39 -7.58 -15.89 13.95
N PRO A 40 -6.29 -15.76 13.58
CA PRO A 40 -5.80 -16.25 12.30
C PRO A 40 -5.95 -17.77 12.16
N ILE A 41 -6.25 -18.21 10.94
CA ILE A 41 -6.30 -19.62 10.56
C ILE A 41 -5.04 -19.93 9.76
N ASN A 42 -4.20 -20.81 10.29
CA ASN A 42 -2.92 -21.16 9.68
C ASN A 42 -3.07 -22.32 8.70
N THR A 43 -2.47 -22.18 7.52
CA THR A 43 -2.33 -23.23 6.51
C THR A 43 -0.85 -23.50 6.28
N THR A 44 -0.45 -24.76 6.36
CA THR A 44 0.92 -25.17 6.05
C THR A 44 1.05 -25.49 4.56
N ILE A 45 2.01 -24.87 3.90
CA ILE A 45 2.36 -25.10 2.49
C ILE A 45 3.86 -25.46 2.37
N PRO A 46 4.34 -25.97 1.23
CA PRO A 46 5.76 -26.28 1.06
C PRO A 46 6.71 -25.10 1.31
N GLY A 47 6.22 -23.86 1.14
CA GLY A 47 6.96 -22.62 1.38
C GLY A 47 6.89 -22.07 2.81
N GLY A 48 6.20 -22.75 3.74
CA GLY A 48 6.04 -22.30 5.13
C GLY A 48 4.59 -22.21 5.59
N ILE A 49 4.34 -21.38 6.60
CA ILE A 49 2.99 -21.14 7.14
C ILE A 49 2.43 -19.87 6.49
N VAL A 50 1.20 -19.98 5.98
CA VAL A 50 0.39 -18.83 5.57
C VAL A 50 -0.78 -18.71 6.54
N ALA A 51 -0.91 -17.56 7.19
CA ALA A 51 -2.02 -17.23 8.05
C ALA A 51 -3.09 -16.51 7.24
N LYS A 52 -4.36 -16.96 7.34
CA LYS A 52 -5.51 -16.20 6.84
C LYS A 52 -6.19 -15.53 8.01
N VAL A 53 -6.34 -14.22 7.95
CA VAL A 53 -6.88 -13.38 9.03
C VAL A 53 -8.31 -12.99 8.68
N PRO A 54 -9.34 -13.56 9.34
CA PRO A 54 -10.73 -13.23 9.02
C PRO A 54 -11.09 -11.83 9.55
N ILE A 55 -11.65 -11.00 8.67
CA ILE A 55 -12.13 -9.65 8.99
C ILE A 55 -13.56 -9.76 9.55
N VAL A 56 -13.75 -9.27 10.77
CA VAL A 56 -15.04 -9.31 11.50
C VAL A 56 -15.86 -8.07 11.20
N SER A 57 -15.24 -6.90 11.17
CA SER A 57 -15.88 -5.62 10.86
C SER A 57 -14.82 -4.62 10.40
N GLY A 58 -15.24 -3.55 9.75
CA GLY A 58 -14.37 -2.40 9.52
C GLY A 58 -15.15 -1.18 9.09
N ASP A 59 -14.88 -0.05 9.71
CA ASP A 59 -15.47 1.24 9.40
C ASP A 59 -14.48 2.06 8.55
N LEU A 60 -15.01 2.78 7.56
CA LEU A 60 -14.23 3.59 6.63
C LEU A 60 -14.56 5.07 6.84
N SER A 61 -13.51 5.88 6.94
CA SER A 61 -13.64 7.33 7.02
C SER A 61 -12.67 8.05 6.08
N GLY A 62 -13.04 9.24 5.62
CA GLY A 62 -12.21 10.07 4.74
C GLY A 62 -12.94 10.53 3.49
N ARG A 63 -12.28 10.44 2.33
CA ARG A 63 -12.90 10.79 1.04
C ARG A 63 -13.96 9.79 0.61
N PHE A 64 -13.84 8.53 1.04
CA PHE A 64 -14.86 7.51 0.89
C PHE A 64 -15.26 7.01 2.27
N ASN A 65 -16.51 7.24 2.68
CA ASN A 65 -17.04 6.83 3.98
C ASN A 65 -17.96 5.62 3.80
N GLY A 66 -17.91 4.69 4.74
CA GLY A 66 -18.66 3.44 4.63
C GLY A 66 -18.11 2.35 5.54
N HIS A 67 -18.13 1.11 5.05
CA HIS A 67 -17.68 -0.06 5.80
C HIS A 67 -17.00 -1.10 4.89
N LEU A 68 -16.28 -2.04 5.51
CA LEU A 68 -15.76 -3.22 4.82
C LEU A 68 -16.85 -4.26 4.64
N VAL A 69 -17.01 -4.75 3.40
CA VAL A 69 -17.90 -5.89 3.13
C VAL A 69 -17.27 -7.15 3.72
N GLN A 70 -17.93 -7.67 4.75
CA GLN A 70 -17.52 -8.87 5.48
C GLN A 70 -17.63 -10.12 4.61
N ASN A 71 -16.93 -11.20 4.99
CA ASN A 71 -16.91 -12.51 4.33
C ASN A 71 -16.31 -12.56 2.90
N ILE A 72 -16.14 -11.42 2.24
CA ILE A 72 -15.45 -11.33 0.94
C ILE A 72 -14.08 -10.69 1.12
N SER A 73 -13.98 -9.67 1.98
CA SER A 73 -12.69 -9.06 2.30
C SER A 73 -11.77 -10.08 3.01
N THR A 74 -10.51 -10.17 2.60
CA THR A 74 -9.53 -11.11 3.15
C THR A 74 -8.20 -10.44 3.44
N SER A 75 -7.50 -10.97 4.44
CA SER A 75 -6.09 -10.68 4.69
C SER A 75 -5.32 -11.99 4.85
N ASN A 76 -4.15 -12.09 4.23
CA ASN A 76 -3.25 -13.23 4.28
C ASN A 76 -1.85 -12.75 4.64
N GLU A 77 -1.18 -13.50 5.52
CA GLU A 77 0.19 -13.21 5.94
C GLU A 77 1.07 -14.43 5.74
N ALA A 78 2.29 -14.21 5.23
CA ALA A 78 3.31 -15.24 5.09
C ALA A 78 4.60 -14.77 5.76
N MET A 79 5.10 -15.55 6.73
CA MET A 79 6.34 -15.21 7.44
C MET A 79 7.54 -15.22 6.48
N LEU A 80 8.38 -14.20 6.57
CA LEU A 80 9.58 -14.07 5.76
C LEU A 80 10.76 -14.78 6.46
N PRO A 81 11.60 -15.51 5.70
CA PRO A 81 12.74 -16.24 6.26
C PRO A 81 13.94 -15.32 6.47
N LEU A 82 13.76 -14.23 7.21
CA LEU A 82 14.82 -13.29 7.57
C LEU A 82 15.47 -13.70 8.89
N THR A 83 16.76 -13.39 9.04
CA THR A 83 17.55 -13.78 10.23
C THR A 83 17.43 -12.78 11.37
N GLU A 84 16.96 -11.57 11.09
CA GLU A 84 16.77 -10.50 12.07
C GLU A 84 15.31 -10.06 12.06
N GLY A 85 14.75 -9.90 13.26
CA GLY A 85 13.36 -9.49 13.43
C GLY A 85 12.33 -10.55 13.06
N GLU A 86 11.07 -10.22 13.33
CA GLU A 86 9.93 -10.99 12.85
C GLU A 86 9.23 -10.14 11.79
N HIS A 87 9.12 -10.70 10.59
CA HIS A 87 8.54 -10.03 9.44
C HIS A 87 7.64 -10.98 8.67
N SER A 88 6.55 -10.44 8.13
CA SER A 88 5.69 -11.14 7.19
C SER A 88 5.42 -10.29 5.96
N GLU A 89 5.13 -10.95 4.86
CA GLU A 89 4.42 -10.33 3.75
C GLU A 89 2.92 -10.40 4.04
N SER A 90 2.24 -9.25 3.92
CA SER A 90 0.78 -9.14 4.07
C SER A 90 0.16 -8.82 2.71
N ASN A 91 -0.87 -9.60 2.33
CA ASN A 91 -1.68 -9.39 1.14
C ASN A 91 -3.16 -9.33 1.54
N GLY A 92 -3.88 -8.31 1.09
CA GLY A 92 -5.29 -8.14 1.43
C GLY A 92 -6.13 -7.78 0.21
N ASP A 93 -7.30 -8.36 0.09
CA ASP A 93 -8.31 -7.94 -0.88
C ASP A 93 -9.51 -7.43 -0.08
N LEU A 94 -9.78 -6.13 -0.15
CA LEU A 94 -10.81 -5.44 0.63
C LEU A 94 -11.88 -4.89 -0.30
N ILE A 95 -13.13 -4.92 0.14
CA ILE A 95 -14.25 -4.27 -0.55
C ILE A 95 -14.81 -3.19 0.37
N PHE A 96 -14.72 -1.94 -0.09
CA PHE A 96 -15.30 -0.78 0.56
C PHE A 96 -16.71 -0.58 0.03
N GLU A 97 -17.69 -0.40 0.90
CA GLU A 97 -19.07 -0.14 0.53
C GLU A 97 -19.64 1.04 1.33
N ASN A 98 -20.26 2.00 0.64
CA ASN A 98 -20.94 3.12 1.30
C ASN A 98 -22.44 2.86 1.50
N ASP A 99 -23.15 3.80 2.13
CA ASP A 99 -24.58 3.68 2.42
C ASP A 99 -25.48 3.61 1.18
N LYS A 100 -24.95 3.93 -0.01
CA LYS A 100 -25.65 3.82 -1.30
C LYS A 100 -25.43 2.47 -1.97
N GLY A 101 -24.61 1.59 -1.39
CA GLY A 101 -24.22 0.31 -1.98
C GLY A 101 -23.16 0.44 -3.09
N GLU A 102 -22.54 1.61 -3.23
CA GLU A 102 -21.46 1.84 -4.18
C GLU A 102 -20.16 1.23 -3.63
N ARG A 103 -19.29 0.70 -4.51
CA ARG A 103 -18.14 -0.10 -4.09
C ARG A 103 -16.81 0.35 -4.67
N ILE A 104 -15.78 0.23 -3.84
CA ILE A 104 -14.38 0.29 -4.25
C ILE A 104 -13.71 -1.02 -3.83
N PHE A 105 -13.14 -1.74 -4.78
CA PHE A 105 -12.26 -2.87 -4.52
C PHE A 105 -10.83 -2.35 -4.30
N ALA A 106 -10.17 -2.80 -3.24
CA ALA A 106 -8.79 -2.46 -2.93
C ALA A 106 -7.96 -3.75 -2.76
N SER A 107 -6.91 -3.91 -3.57
CA SER A 107 -5.94 -4.99 -3.41
C SER A 107 -4.64 -4.43 -2.84
N LEU A 108 -4.28 -4.89 -1.65
CA LEU A 108 -3.20 -4.41 -0.80
C LEU A 108 -2.05 -5.42 -0.77
N ARG A 109 -0.82 -4.93 -0.77
CA ARG A 109 0.38 -5.73 -0.54
C ARG A 109 1.44 -4.92 0.18
N GLY A 110 2.11 -5.54 1.15
CA GLY A 110 3.33 -4.98 1.73
C GLY A 110 3.93 -5.85 2.83
N LEU A 111 4.66 -5.20 3.73
CA LEU A 111 5.45 -5.86 4.75
C LEU A 111 4.95 -5.46 6.14
N THR A 112 4.81 -6.45 7.01
CA THR A 112 4.49 -6.28 8.42
C THR A 112 5.71 -6.63 9.25
N SER A 113 6.01 -5.81 10.24
CA SER A 113 7.06 -6.02 11.24
C SER A 113 6.44 -6.11 12.62
N TYR A 114 6.93 -7.04 13.44
CA TYR A 114 6.37 -7.33 14.76
C TYR A 114 7.30 -6.86 15.88
N ALA A 115 6.74 -6.22 16.91
CA ALA A 115 7.46 -5.85 18.12
C ALA A 115 6.49 -5.66 19.29
N ASN A 116 6.87 -6.08 20.51
CA ASN A 116 6.15 -5.76 21.76
C ASN A 116 4.63 -6.04 21.73
N MET A 117 4.18 -7.17 21.17
CA MET A 117 2.75 -7.50 21.03
C MET A 117 1.95 -6.53 20.15
N ALA A 118 2.63 -5.79 19.29
CA ALA A 118 2.05 -4.99 18.23
C ALA A 118 2.67 -5.37 16.88
N LEU A 119 1.99 -4.96 15.83
CA LEU A 119 2.50 -5.02 14.47
C LEU A 119 2.40 -3.63 13.84
N HIS A 120 3.35 -3.33 12.97
CA HIS A 120 3.32 -2.16 12.11
C HIS A 120 3.72 -2.59 10.71
N GLY A 121 3.00 -2.12 9.70
CA GLY A 121 3.30 -2.47 8.33
C GLY A 121 3.10 -1.32 7.36
N PHE A 122 3.75 -1.50 6.22
CA PHE A 122 3.81 -0.51 5.15
C PHE A 122 3.75 -1.22 3.81
N GLY A 123 3.03 -0.64 2.86
CA GLY A 123 2.81 -1.25 1.57
C GLY A 123 2.13 -0.32 0.58
N SER A 124 1.44 -0.94 -0.37
CA SER A 124 0.71 -0.25 -1.42
C SER A 124 -0.63 -0.91 -1.70
N ALA A 125 -1.55 -0.15 -2.28
CA ALA A 125 -2.83 -0.64 -2.76
C ALA A 125 -3.13 -0.20 -4.18
N LEU A 126 -3.82 -1.08 -4.90
CA LEU A 126 -4.46 -0.79 -6.18
C LEU A 126 -5.97 -0.79 -5.97
N LEU A 127 -6.63 0.30 -6.38
CA LEU A 127 -8.07 0.45 -6.23
C LEU A 127 -8.78 0.31 -7.58
N LYS A 128 -10.02 -0.21 -7.54
CA LYS A 128 -10.92 -0.33 -8.69
C LYS A 128 -12.36 0.00 -8.31
N THR A 129 -13.02 0.82 -9.13
CA THR A 129 -14.42 1.22 -8.96
C THR A 129 -15.05 1.63 -10.29
N ASP A 130 -16.38 1.59 -10.34
CA ASP A 130 -17.21 2.14 -11.41
C ASP A 130 -17.93 3.44 -11.01
N ILE A 131 -17.66 3.97 -9.81
CA ILE A 131 -18.24 5.21 -9.29
C ILE A 131 -17.64 6.40 -10.03
N GLU A 132 -18.48 7.21 -10.67
CA GLU A 132 -18.04 8.28 -11.55
C GLU A 132 -17.10 9.29 -10.86
N GLU A 133 -17.47 9.71 -9.65
CA GLU A 133 -16.69 10.63 -8.81
C GLU A 133 -15.30 10.09 -8.43
N PHE A 134 -15.14 8.76 -8.33
CA PHE A 134 -13.91 8.11 -7.91
C PHE A 134 -13.16 7.42 -9.06
N TYR A 135 -13.54 7.58 -10.33
CA TYR A 135 -12.86 6.90 -11.45
C TYR A 135 -11.34 7.11 -11.50
N TRP A 136 -10.86 8.25 -10.99
CA TRP A 136 -9.44 8.55 -10.91
C TRP A 136 -8.64 7.50 -10.11
N VAL A 137 -9.23 6.87 -9.08
CA VAL A 137 -8.54 5.87 -8.23
C VAL A 137 -8.09 4.65 -9.04
N ASN A 138 -8.77 4.37 -10.16
CA ASN A 138 -8.46 3.23 -11.04
C ASN A 138 -7.09 3.32 -11.71
N LYS A 139 -6.49 4.51 -11.74
CA LYS A 139 -5.22 4.80 -12.41
C LYS A 139 -4.07 5.07 -11.43
N GLU A 140 -4.36 5.16 -10.14
CA GLU A 140 -3.38 5.53 -9.11
C GLU A 140 -2.85 4.33 -8.32
N VAL A 141 -1.69 4.51 -7.70
CA VAL A 141 -1.16 3.62 -6.67
C VAL A 141 -1.28 4.35 -5.33
N PHE A 142 -1.85 3.67 -4.35
CA PHE A 142 -1.96 4.19 -2.99
C PHE A 142 -0.85 3.61 -2.14
N LEU A 143 -0.30 4.42 -1.24
CA LEU A 143 0.49 3.93 -0.11
C LEU A 143 -0.46 3.49 0.99
N VAL A 144 -0.08 2.43 1.70
CA VAL A 144 -0.85 1.95 2.85
C VAL A 144 0.07 1.79 4.03
N GLU A 145 -0.31 2.38 5.15
CA GLU A 145 0.30 2.12 6.46
C GLU A 145 -0.74 1.42 7.33
N TRP A 146 -0.29 0.50 8.19
CA TRP A 146 -1.17 -0.14 9.14
C TRP A 146 -0.49 -0.47 10.45
N GLU A 147 -1.31 -0.55 11.48
CA GLU A 147 -0.91 -1.09 12.77
C GLU A 147 -1.97 -2.03 13.32
N GLY A 148 -1.55 -2.93 14.22
CA GLY A 148 -2.45 -3.89 14.82
C GLY A 148 -2.03 -4.28 16.23
N ASN A 149 -3.03 -4.63 17.04
CA ASN A 149 -2.86 -5.04 18.43
C ASN A 149 -3.41 -6.45 18.65
N PHE A 150 -2.53 -7.39 18.99
CA PHE A 150 -2.89 -8.80 19.17
C PHE A 150 -3.87 -9.05 20.31
N ASN A 151 -3.91 -8.20 21.34
CA ASN A 151 -4.77 -8.39 22.50
C ASN A 151 -6.22 -7.98 22.23
N THR A 152 -6.43 -7.06 21.30
CA THR A 152 -7.76 -6.49 21.02
C THR A 152 -8.33 -6.97 19.69
N GLY A 153 -7.48 -7.47 18.78
CA GLY A 153 -7.86 -7.75 17.40
C GLY A 153 -8.17 -6.48 16.60
N LEU A 154 -7.83 -5.29 17.13
CA LEU A 154 -7.95 -4.04 16.40
C LEU A 154 -6.80 -3.93 15.40
N ALA A 155 -7.13 -3.54 14.17
CA ALA A 155 -6.15 -3.17 13.16
C ALA A 155 -6.62 -1.90 12.45
N GLN A 156 -5.71 -0.95 12.27
CA GLN A 156 -5.99 0.37 11.70
C GLN A 156 -5.14 0.57 10.45
N PHE A 157 -5.74 1.09 9.39
CA PHE A 157 -5.08 1.29 8.09
C PHE A 157 -5.31 2.71 7.63
N GLU A 158 -4.29 3.30 6.99
CA GLU A 158 -4.39 4.58 6.30
C GLU A 158 -3.95 4.39 4.85
N LEU A 159 -4.86 4.66 3.91
CA LEU A 159 -4.58 4.68 2.48
C LEU A 159 -4.34 6.12 2.03
N SER A 160 -3.18 6.38 1.44
CA SER A 160 -2.77 7.70 0.96
C SER A 160 -2.45 7.68 -0.54
N THR A 161 -2.90 8.71 -1.26
CA THR A 161 -2.56 8.89 -2.69
C THR A 161 -1.28 9.72 -2.85
N LEU A 162 -0.52 9.44 -3.91
CA LEU A 162 0.64 10.23 -4.31
C LEU A 162 0.19 11.41 -5.19
N THR A 163 0.13 12.62 -4.63
CA THR A 163 -0.36 13.80 -5.37
C THR A 163 0.68 14.43 -6.29
N THR A 164 1.95 14.05 -6.16
CA THR A 164 3.00 14.46 -7.09
C THR A 164 3.90 13.27 -7.41
N GLY A 165 3.92 12.82 -8.67
CA GLY A 165 4.74 11.70 -9.17
C GLY A 165 6.25 12.00 -9.25
N GLY A 166 6.76 12.90 -8.40
CA GLY A 166 8.18 13.23 -8.26
C GLY A 166 8.86 13.87 -9.47
N ARG A 167 8.23 14.00 -10.63
CA ARG A 167 8.89 14.57 -11.81
C ARG A 167 9.18 16.07 -11.60
N LYS A 168 10.42 16.49 -11.90
CA LYS A 168 10.82 17.91 -11.88
C LYS A 168 10.28 18.71 -13.07
N ASP A 169 9.79 18.03 -14.10
CA ASP A 169 9.31 18.64 -15.35
C ASP A 169 7.87 19.19 -15.25
N ASN A 170 7.13 18.92 -14.16
CA ASN A 170 5.74 19.32 -13.93
C ASN A 170 4.78 18.95 -15.10
N GLN A 171 5.18 18.02 -15.98
CA GLN A 171 4.35 17.64 -17.12
C GLN A 171 3.31 16.60 -16.68
N THR A 172 2.08 16.77 -17.15
CA THR A 172 1.01 15.80 -16.96
C THR A 172 1.44 14.44 -17.51
N ILE A 173 1.21 13.39 -16.72
CA ILE A 173 1.39 12.02 -17.19
C ILE A 173 0.24 11.73 -18.16
N LYS A 174 0.56 11.65 -19.46
CA LYS A 174 -0.44 11.40 -20.52
C LYS A 174 -1.34 10.19 -20.27
N ALA A 175 -0.85 9.18 -19.54
CA ALA A 175 -1.65 8.00 -19.17
C ALA A 175 -2.78 8.31 -18.16
N PHE A 176 -2.70 9.42 -17.45
CA PHE A 176 -3.72 9.87 -16.50
C PHE A 176 -4.73 10.85 -17.10
N GLU A 177 -4.49 11.34 -18.32
CA GLU A 177 -5.47 12.14 -19.04
C GLU A 177 -6.72 11.30 -19.37
N HIS A 178 -7.89 11.93 -19.29
CA HIS A 178 -9.15 11.33 -19.74
C HIS A 178 -9.09 11.19 -21.27
N PRO A 179 -9.51 10.06 -21.86
CA PRO A 179 -9.70 10.00 -23.31
C PRO A 179 -10.71 11.10 -23.68
N LYS A 180 -10.33 11.93 -24.65
CA LYS A 180 -11.26 12.87 -25.30
C LYS A 180 -12.18 12.14 -26.26
#